data_AF-X0QF26-F1
#
_entry.id   AF-X0QF26-F1
#
_cell.length_a   1.000
_cell.length_b   1.000
_cell.length_c   1.000
_cell.angle_alpha   90.00
_cell.angle_beta   90.00
_cell.angle_gamma   90.00
#
_symmetry.space_group_name_H-M   'P 1'
#
loop_
_entity.id
_entity.type
_entity.pdbx_description
1 polymer ?
#
loop_
_entity_poly.entity_id
_entity_poly.type
_entity_poly.pdbx_seq_one_letter_code
_entity_poly.pdbx_strand_id
1 'polypeptide(L)'
;MLNLQEKIAFNDYYNEAPADQIERIRKIKTDFGPDLMMVAHHYQKDEVVAFADARGDSLKLAQIAAGNHTAKKIVFCGVHFMAETADILTADNQDVILPDPMAGCSMADMANPFQLTKAWQYLTAKYGDSIIPVTYVNSSAAIKAFVGQKGGVVITSSNAKTIIQWALKQAKHLLFLPDQHLGRNIALDLGINPDEIGLWRAQQDKLEADQPEKLRVILWDAIARFINNSSCTMFKISAGNTRISKLSSTPNVPMKSPLPPILSVPPRR
;
A
#
# COMPACT_ATOMS: atom_id res chain seq x y z
N MET A 1 7.92 17.33 -18.39
CA MET A 1 7.59 18.70 -17.96
C MET A 1 6.45 19.17 -18.85
N LEU A 2 5.29 19.54 -18.29
CA LEU A 2 4.11 19.92 -19.09
C LEU A 2 4.42 21.16 -19.95
N ASN A 3 3.95 21.17 -21.19
CA ASN A 3 4.08 22.31 -22.09
C ASN A 3 3.15 23.46 -21.66
N LEU A 4 3.33 24.65 -22.24
CA LEU A 4 2.58 25.84 -21.84
C LEU A 4 1.07 25.69 -22.06
N GLN A 5 0.63 25.00 -23.11
CA GLN A 5 -0.79 24.74 -23.38
C GLN A 5 -1.40 23.77 -22.35
N GLU A 6 -0.66 22.74 -21.97
CA GLU A 6 -1.05 21.78 -20.94
C GLU A 6 -1.13 22.44 -19.55
N LYS A 7 -0.25 23.41 -19.26
CA LYS A 7 -0.27 24.23 -18.05
C LYS A 7 -1.45 25.21 -18.03
N ILE A 8 -1.78 25.86 -19.14
CA ILE A 8 -2.96 26.72 -19.27
C ILE A 8 -4.23 25.89 -19.05
N ALA A 9 -4.37 24.76 -19.74
CA ALA A 9 -5.49 23.84 -19.55
C ALA A 9 -5.56 23.20 -18.15
N PHE A 10 -4.45 23.16 -17.39
CA PHE A 10 -4.43 22.76 -15.98
C PHE A 10 -4.99 23.86 -15.07
N ASN A 11 -4.65 25.11 -15.35
CA ASN A 11 -5.11 26.26 -14.58
C ASN A 11 -6.61 26.54 -14.78
N ASP A 12 -7.14 26.30 -15.98
CA ASP A 12 -8.54 26.57 -16.29
C ASP A 12 -9.51 25.66 -15.50
N TYR A 13 -9.14 24.39 -15.26
CA TYR A 13 -9.98 23.44 -14.52
C TYR A 13 -10.32 23.92 -13.10
N TYR A 14 -9.36 24.51 -12.38
CA TYR A 14 -9.58 25.02 -11.03
C TYR A 14 -10.42 26.31 -11.00
N ASN A 15 -10.60 26.94 -12.15
CA ASN A 15 -11.43 28.13 -12.31
C ASN A 15 -12.81 27.82 -12.93
N GLU A 16 -13.06 26.57 -13.34
CA GLU A 16 -14.36 26.10 -13.84
C GLU A 16 -15.39 26.03 -12.70
N ALA A 17 -16.66 26.27 -13.02
CA ALA A 17 -17.73 26.02 -12.07
C ALA A 17 -17.84 24.51 -11.78
N PRO A 18 -18.25 24.08 -10.57
CA PRO A 18 -18.35 22.66 -10.23
C PRO A 18 -19.21 21.83 -11.20
N ALA A 19 -20.28 22.42 -11.75
CA ALA A 19 -21.13 21.75 -12.74
C ALA A 19 -20.39 21.44 -14.04
N ASP A 20 -19.53 22.35 -14.50
CA ASP A 20 -18.72 22.17 -15.71
C ASP A 20 -17.64 21.11 -15.51
N GLN A 21 -17.02 21.08 -14.32
CA GLN A 21 -16.06 20.03 -13.95
C GLN A 21 -16.70 18.64 -13.96
N ILE A 22 -17.92 18.52 -13.42
CA ILE A 22 -18.70 17.29 -13.42
C ILE A 22 -18.99 16.84 -14.86
N GLU A 23 -19.43 17.75 -15.72
CA GLU A 23 -19.76 17.40 -17.11
C GLU A 23 -18.51 17.02 -17.91
N ARG A 24 -17.40 17.70 -17.66
CA ARG A 24 -16.10 17.35 -18.22
C ARG A 24 -15.68 15.93 -17.85
N ILE A 25 -15.83 15.53 -16.57
CA ILE A 25 -15.52 14.16 -16.14
C ILE A 25 -16.41 13.14 -16.86
N ARG A 26 -17.72 13.40 -17.00
CA ARG A 26 -18.63 12.51 -17.74
C ARG A 26 -18.24 12.38 -19.20
N LYS A 27 -17.91 13.50 -19.84
CA LYS A 27 -17.46 13.53 -21.22
C LYS A 27 -16.21 12.67 -21.40
N ILE A 28 -15.20 12.85 -20.55
CA ILE A 28 -13.97 12.05 -20.59
C ILE A 28 -14.27 10.56 -20.39
N LYS A 29 -15.08 10.19 -19.39
CA LYS A 29 -15.47 8.78 -19.20
C LYS A 29 -16.17 8.20 -20.43
N THR A 30 -17.03 8.99 -21.08
CA THR A 30 -17.74 8.58 -22.29
C THR A 30 -16.78 8.42 -23.47
N ASP A 31 -15.89 9.38 -23.68
CA ASP A 31 -14.93 9.40 -24.79
C ASP A 31 -13.95 8.21 -24.72
N PHE A 32 -13.52 7.83 -23.51
CA PHE A 32 -12.69 6.63 -23.32
C PHE A 32 -13.49 5.32 -23.30
N GLY A 33 -14.78 5.36 -22.93
CA GLY A 33 -15.63 4.19 -22.83
C GLY A 33 -14.98 3.05 -22.01
N PRO A 34 -14.88 1.83 -22.55
CA PRO A 34 -14.35 0.67 -21.82
C PRO A 34 -12.82 0.68 -21.65
N ASP A 35 -12.10 1.57 -22.35
CA ASP A 35 -10.64 1.70 -22.22
C ASP A 35 -10.24 2.39 -20.90
N LEU A 36 -11.19 3.01 -20.17
CA LEU A 36 -10.97 3.68 -18.90
C LEU A 36 -11.78 3.03 -17.78
N MET A 37 -11.12 2.79 -16.66
CA MET A 37 -11.74 2.38 -15.40
C MET A 37 -11.35 3.36 -14.29
N MET A 38 -12.30 3.73 -13.45
CA MET A 38 -12.05 4.51 -12.25
C MET A 38 -12.43 3.72 -11.00
N VAL A 39 -11.51 3.62 -10.05
CA VAL A 39 -11.72 2.95 -8.76
C VAL A 39 -11.55 3.93 -7.62
N ALA A 40 -12.41 3.85 -6.60
CA ALA A 40 -12.37 4.79 -5.47
C ALA A 40 -12.33 4.08 -4.11
N HIS A 41 -11.40 4.50 -3.26
CA HIS A 41 -11.34 4.02 -1.88
C HIS A 41 -12.52 4.52 -1.05
N HIS A 42 -12.89 3.81 0.02
CA HIS A 42 -14.02 4.17 0.88
C HIS A 42 -13.96 5.58 1.49
N TYR A 43 -12.74 6.12 1.65
CA TYR A 43 -12.50 7.47 2.21
C TYR A 43 -12.55 8.61 1.18
N GLN A 44 -12.84 8.32 -0.08
CA GLN A 44 -13.05 9.36 -1.08
C GLN A 44 -14.37 10.09 -0.83
N LYS A 45 -14.41 11.37 -1.23
CA LYS A 45 -15.63 12.18 -1.18
C LYS A 45 -16.71 11.60 -2.08
N ASP A 46 -17.97 11.80 -1.72
CA ASP A 46 -19.12 11.29 -2.49
C ASP A 46 -19.11 11.78 -3.94
N GLU A 47 -18.67 13.03 -4.17
CA GLU A 47 -18.51 13.61 -5.51
C GLU A 47 -17.53 12.82 -6.40
N VAL A 48 -16.50 12.20 -5.82
CA VAL A 48 -15.55 11.34 -6.53
C VAL A 48 -16.12 9.93 -6.70
N VAL A 49 -16.73 9.39 -5.64
CA VAL A 49 -17.33 8.05 -5.64
C VAL A 49 -18.46 7.94 -6.66
N ALA A 50 -19.20 9.03 -6.92
CA ALA A 50 -20.27 9.09 -7.91
C ALA A 50 -19.83 8.72 -9.34
N PHE A 51 -18.56 8.88 -9.67
CA PHE A 51 -18.01 8.51 -10.98
C PHE A 51 -17.26 7.18 -10.97
N ALA A 52 -17.09 6.52 -9.81
CA ALA A 52 -16.27 5.32 -9.70
C ALA A 52 -17.01 4.09 -10.25
N ASP A 53 -16.30 3.28 -11.04
CA ASP A 53 -16.81 1.99 -11.54
C ASP A 53 -16.75 0.90 -10.46
N ALA A 54 -15.89 1.07 -9.45
CA ALA A 54 -15.86 0.23 -8.26
C ALA A 54 -15.44 1.01 -7.00
N ARG A 55 -15.97 0.57 -5.86
CA ARG A 55 -15.63 1.07 -4.51
C ARG A 55 -15.18 -0.08 -3.61
N GLY A 56 -14.13 0.13 -2.82
CA GLY A 56 -13.60 -0.94 -1.97
C GLY A 56 -12.43 -0.51 -1.07
N ASP A 57 -11.92 -1.49 -0.32
CA ASP A 57 -10.62 -1.40 0.36
C ASP A 57 -9.46 -1.51 -0.64
N SER A 58 -8.23 -1.22 -0.18
CA SER A 58 -7.05 -1.14 -1.04
C SER A 58 -6.76 -2.42 -1.83
N LEU A 59 -6.84 -3.60 -1.20
CA LEU A 59 -6.52 -4.87 -1.85
C LEU A 59 -7.62 -5.27 -2.83
N LYS A 60 -8.88 -5.11 -2.43
CA LYS A 60 -10.02 -5.40 -3.30
C LYS A 60 -9.96 -4.56 -4.55
N LEU A 61 -9.67 -3.26 -4.44
CA LEU A 61 -9.55 -2.38 -5.60
C LEU A 61 -8.39 -2.79 -6.52
N ALA A 62 -7.24 -3.16 -5.96
CA ALA A 62 -6.11 -3.63 -6.77
C ALA A 62 -6.43 -4.94 -7.51
N GLN A 63 -7.18 -5.86 -6.89
CA GLN A 63 -7.66 -7.09 -7.54
C GLN A 63 -8.71 -6.82 -8.63
N ILE A 64 -9.64 -5.88 -8.39
CA ILE A 64 -10.62 -5.49 -9.41
C ILE A 64 -9.91 -4.87 -10.62
N ALA A 65 -8.94 -3.98 -10.37
CA ALA A 65 -8.12 -3.36 -11.42
C ALA A 65 -7.40 -4.42 -12.27
N ALA A 66 -6.71 -5.37 -11.62
CA ALA A 66 -5.99 -6.46 -12.30
C ALA A 66 -6.92 -7.44 -13.04
N GLY A 67 -8.14 -7.65 -12.55
CA GLY A 67 -9.14 -8.52 -13.17
C GLY A 67 -9.87 -7.88 -14.35
N ASN A 68 -9.73 -6.56 -14.57
CA ASN A 68 -10.32 -5.89 -15.72
C ASN A 68 -9.35 -5.94 -16.91
N HIS A 69 -9.56 -6.86 -17.84
CA HIS A 69 -8.70 -7.02 -19.01
C HIS A 69 -9.01 -6.08 -20.18
N THR A 70 -10.04 -5.22 -20.04
CA THR A 70 -10.46 -4.29 -21.10
C THR A 70 -9.87 -2.91 -20.88
N ALA A 71 -9.88 -2.41 -19.64
CA ALA A 71 -9.42 -1.07 -19.33
C ALA A 71 -7.89 -0.95 -19.46
N LYS A 72 -7.44 -0.05 -20.34
CA LYS A 72 -6.02 0.30 -20.53
C LYS A 72 -5.58 1.40 -19.57
N LYS A 73 -6.51 2.22 -19.09
CA LYS A 73 -6.25 3.32 -18.14
C LYS A 73 -7.05 3.08 -16.87
N ILE A 74 -6.37 3.03 -15.73
CA ILE A 74 -6.98 2.82 -14.42
C ILE A 74 -6.73 4.04 -13.56
N VAL A 75 -7.76 4.87 -13.37
CA VAL A 75 -7.70 6.03 -12.49
C VAL A 75 -7.97 5.56 -11.06
N PHE A 76 -6.94 5.59 -10.22
CA PHE A 76 -6.99 5.11 -8.84
C PHE A 76 -7.22 6.29 -7.89
N CYS A 77 -8.47 6.52 -7.50
CA CYS A 77 -8.86 7.55 -6.54
C CYS A 77 -8.57 7.06 -5.10
N GLY A 78 -7.31 7.21 -4.69
CA GLY A 78 -6.78 6.78 -3.41
C GLY A 78 -5.49 7.52 -3.07
N VAL A 79 -4.57 6.81 -2.41
CA VAL A 79 -3.23 7.33 -2.05
C VAL A 79 -2.14 6.52 -2.74
N HIS A 80 -0.91 7.04 -2.74
CA HIS A 80 0.22 6.54 -3.52
C HIS A 80 0.45 5.03 -3.42
N PHE A 81 0.58 4.50 -2.19
CA PHE A 81 0.86 3.07 -2.00
C PHE A 81 -0.27 2.15 -2.54
N MET A 82 -1.51 2.64 -2.58
CA MET A 82 -2.64 1.87 -3.09
C MET A 82 -2.57 1.79 -4.61
N ALA A 83 -2.28 2.92 -5.27
CA ALA A 83 -2.08 2.98 -6.71
C ALA A 83 -0.86 2.15 -7.14
N GLU A 84 0.26 2.22 -6.41
CA GLU A 84 1.42 1.34 -6.63
C GLU A 84 1.06 -0.14 -6.54
N THR A 85 0.22 -0.51 -5.57
CA THR A 85 -0.21 -1.91 -5.41
C THR A 85 -1.06 -2.37 -6.60
N ALA A 86 -1.94 -1.51 -7.12
CA ALA A 86 -2.67 -1.81 -8.35
C ALA A 86 -1.73 -1.91 -9.56
N ASP A 87 -0.75 -1.02 -9.69
CA ASP A 87 0.23 -1.04 -10.77
C ASP A 87 1.06 -2.34 -10.77
N ILE A 88 1.47 -2.82 -9.58
CA ILE A 88 2.18 -4.10 -9.42
C ILE A 88 1.34 -5.30 -9.87
N LEU A 89 0.02 -5.28 -9.66
CA LEU A 89 -0.86 -6.42 -9.94
C LEU A 89 -1.47 -6.41 -11.35
N THR A 90 -1.53 -5.24 -11.99
CA THR A 90 -2.14 -5.05 -13.31
C THR A 90 -1.20 -5.48 -14.43
N ALA A 91 -1.77 -5.74 -15.61
CA ALA A 91 -1.00 -6.21 -16.76
C ALA A 91 -0.20 -5.07 -17.41
N ASP A 92 0.82 -5.43 -18.21
CA ASP A 92 1.77 -4.47 -18.75
C ASP A 92 1.18 -3.39 -19.67
N ASN A 93 0.03 -3.68 -20.25
CA ASN A 93 -0.75 -2.83 -21.14
C ASN A 93 -1.75 -1.93 -20.38
N GLN A 94 -1.78 -2.00 -19.05
CA GLN A 94 -2.63 -1.17 -18.20
C GLN A 94 -1.75 -0.10 -17.53
N ASP A 95 -2.17 1.15 -17.62
CA ASP A 95 -1.53 2.25 -16.89
C ASP A 95 -2.39 2.64 -15.70
N VAL A 96 -1.81 2.53 -14.49
CA VAL A 96 -2.43 3.04 -13.27
C VAL A 96 -2.06 4.52 -13.08
N ILE A 97 -3.08 5.35 -12.91
CA ILE A 97 -2.98 6.80 -12.79
C ILE A 97 -3.47 7.22 -11.41
N LEU A 98 -2.59 7.86 -10.64
CA LEU A 98 -2.94 8.53 -9.41
C LEU A 98 -3.22 10.02 -9.71
N PRO A 99 -4.46 10.51 -9.51
CA PRO A 99 -4.81 11.88 -9.91
C PRO A 99 -4.03 12.97 -9.18
N ASP A 100 -3.71 12.75 -7.91
CA ASP A 100 -2.86 13.62 -7.11
C ASP A 100 -1.59 12.88 -6.68
N PRO A 101 -0.43 13.21 -7.28
CA PRO A 101 0.83 12.56 -6.91
C PRO A 101 1.24 12.85 -5.47
N MET A 102 0.68 13.89 -4.83
CA MET A 102 0.94 14.25 -3.44
C MET A 102 -0.03 13.56 -2.46
N ALA A 103 -0.97 12.74 -2.93
CA ALA A 103 -1.87 11.96 -2.09
C ALA A 103 -1.09 10.84 -1.37
N GLY A 104 -0.44 11.19 -0.27
CA GLY A 104 0.37 10.31 0.57
C GLY A 104 -0.40 9.68 1.72
N CYS A 105 0.28 8.80 2.44
CA CYS A 105 -0.18 8.28 3.72
C CYS A 105 0.95 8.40 4.72
N SER A 106 0.74 9.23 5.74
CA SER A 106 1.71 9.48 6.80
C SER A 106 2.30 8.19 7.38
N MET A 107 1.49 7.12 7.49
CA MET A 107 1.93 5.82 7.97
C MET A 107 2.88 5.10 7.01
N ALA A 108 2.60 5.13 5.71
CA ALA A 108 3.46 4.49 4.71
C ALA A 108 4.84 5.15 4.66
N ASP A 109 4.91 6.45 4.95
CA ASP A 109 6.14 7.25 4.94
C ASP A 109 6.97 7.10 6.23
N MET A 110 6.44 6.45 7.28
CA MET A 110 7.16 6.23 8.55
C MET A 110 8.20 5.11 8.50
N ALA A 111 8.23 4.33 7.42
CA ALA A 111 9.28 3.37 7.14
C ALA A 111 9.85 3.63 5.75
N ASN A 112 11.16 3.85 5.66
CA ASN A 112 11.85 3.97 4.37
C ASN A 112 12.83 2.80 4.14
N PRO A 113 13.14 2.48 2.87
CA PRO A 113 13.97 1.33 2.53
C PRO A 113 15.39 1.37 3.14
N PHE A 114 15.95 2.56 3.33
CA PHE A 114 17.28 2.72 3.91
C PHE A 114 17.30 2.33 5.39
N GLN A 115 16.32 2.82 6.16
CA GLN A 115 16.13 2.44 7.56
C GLN A 115 15.82 0.95 7.69
N LEU A 116 14.96 0.41 6.83
CA LEU A 116 14.64 -1.03 6.86
C LEU A 116 15.88 -1.87 6.60
N THR A 117 16.75 -1.45 5.68
CA THR A 117 18.00 -2.15 5.39
C THR A 117 18.93 -2.18 6.61
N LYS A 118 19.11 -1.06 7.30
CA LYS A 118 19.89 -0.98 8.54
C LYS A 118 19.30 -1.86 9.65
N ALA A 119 17.99 -1.74 9.87
CA ALA A 119 17.27 -2.54 10.86
C ALA A 119 17.45 -4.04 10.59
N TRP A 120 17.28 -4.44 9.32
CA TRP A 120 17.45 -5.83 8.91
C TRP A 120 18.87 -6.33 9.16
N GLN A 121 19.90 -5.55 8.82
CA GLN A 121 21.30 -5.91 9.10
C GLN A 121 21.56 -6.09 10.60
N TYR A 122 21.09 -5.16 11.43
CA TYR A 122 21.22 -5.25 12.88
C TYR A 122 20.53 -6.51 13.43
N LEU A 123 19.26 -6.73 13.03
CA LEU A 123 18.44 -7.82 13.54
C LEU A 123 18.96 -9.17 13.08
N THR A 124 19.40 -9.31 11.84
CA THR A 124 20.00 -10.57 11.34
C THR A 124 21.38 -10.83 11.95
N ALA A 125 22.18 -9.80 12.23
CA ALA A 125 23.42 -9.98 12.99
C ALA A 125 23.14 -10.47 14.43
N LYS A 126 22.04 -10.02 15.04
CA LYS A 126 21.67 -10.39 16.41
C LYS A 126 20.95 -11.74 16.52
N TYR A 127 20.06 -12.05 15.58
CA TYR A 127 19.12 -13.18 15.64
C TYR A 127 19.38 -14.25 14.57
N GLY A 128 20.36 -14.04 13.69
CA GLY A 128 20.65 -14.91 12.55
C GLY A 128 19.52 -14.89 11.51
N ASP A 129 19.43 -15.98 10.75
CA ASP A 129 18.45 -16.13 9.67
C ASP A 129 17.04 -16.51 10.16
N SER A 130 16.83 -16.66 11.48
CA SER A 130 15.53 -17.03 12.06
C SER A 130 14.62 -15.82 12.28
N ILE A 131 14.53 -14.95 11.27
CA ILE A 131 13.68 -13.76 11.28
C ILE A 131 12.95 -13.62 9.94
N ILE A 132 11.65 -13.35 9.99
CA ILE A 132 10.84 -13.08 8.80
C ILE A 132 10.33 -11.65 8.86
N PRO A 133 10.50 -10.84 7.80
CA PRO A 133 9.88 -9.53 7.72
C PRO A 133 8.45 -9.65 7.18
N VAL A 134 7.53 -8.91 7.76
CA VAL A 134 6.15 -8.80 7.32
C VAL A 134 5.79 -7.33 7.28
N THR A 135 5.25 -6.88 6.16
CA THR A 135 4.83 -5.48 6.03
C THR A 135 3.35 -5.34 5.76
N TYR A 136 2.73 -4.34 6.38
CA TYR A 136 1.38 -3.94 6.06
C TYR A 136 1.33 -3.28 4.66
N VAL A 137 0.21 -3.41 3.95
CA VAL A 137 0.02 -2.86 2.60
C VAL A 137 0.26 -1.36 2.53
N ASN A 138 0.04 -0.65 3.65
CA ASN A 138 0.37 0.76 3.86
C ASN A 138 1.89 0.97 4.00
N SER A 139 2.62 0.66 2.94
CA SER A 139 4.08 0.76 2.82
C SER A 139 4.44 1.06 1.36
N SER A 140 5.62 1.61 1.08
CA SER A 140 6.04 1.86 -0.30
C SER A 140 6.32 0.56 -1.08
N ALA A 141 6.23 0.60 -2.41
CA ALA A 141 6.64 -0.50 -3.28
C ALA A 141 8.07 -1.00 -2.99
N ALA A 142 8.99 -0.09 -2.66
CA ALA A 142 10.37 -0.45 -2.31
C ALA A 142 10.47 -1.27 -1.01
N ILE A 143 9.67 -0.96 0.01
CA ILE A 143 9.56 -1.76 1.23
C ILE A 143 8.98 -3.14 0.90
N LYS A 144 7.90 -3.20 0.11
CA LYS A 144 7.31 -4.48 -0.32
C LYS A 144 8.32 -5.36 -1.06
N ALA A 145 9.08 -4.79 -1.98
CA ALA A 145 10.13 -5.48 -2.72
C ALA A 145 11.23 -6.01 -1.79
N PHE A 146 11.70 -5.18 -0.84
CA PHE A 146 12.68 -5.62 0.17
C PHE A 146 12.16 -6.81 0.97
N VAL A 147 10.92 -6.72 1.48
CA VAL A 147 10.29 -7.78 2.26
C VAL A 147 10.20 -9.08 1.46
N GLY A 148 9.77 -9.01 0.20
CA GLY A 148 9.74 -10.17 -0.70
C GLY A 148 11.12 -10.78 -0.94
N GLN A 149 12.15 -9.96 -1.17
CA GLN A 149 13.53 -10.42 -1.35
C GLN A 149 14.12 -11.11 -0.11
N LYS A 150 13.59 -10.83 1.09
CA LYS A 150 13.98 -11.46 2.35
C LYS A 150 13.07 -12.63 2.75
N GLY A 151 12.24 -13.13 1.83
CA GLY A 151 11.33 -14.26 2.09
C GLY A 151 10.14 -13.89 2.98
N GLY A 152 9.84 -12.60 3.10
CA GLY A 152 8.72 -12.06 3.85
C GLY A 152 7.42 -12.00 3.05
N VAL A 153 6.43 -11.33 3.63
CA VAL A 153 5.08 -11.22 3.04
C VAL A 153 4.42 -9.86 3.33
N VAL A 154 3.59 -9.41 2.38
CA VAL A 154 2.76 -8.20 2.51
C VAL A 154 1.36 -8.61 2.98
N ILE A 155 0.82 -7.90 3.97
CA ILE A 155 -0.47 -8.22 4.58
C ILE A 155 -1.44 -7.04 4.54
N THR A 156 -2.73 -7.35 4.68
CA THR A 156 -3.81 -6.39 4.93
C THR A 156 -4.42 -6.65 6.31
N SER A 157 -5.22 -5.72 6.83
CA SER A 157 -5.90 -5.91 8.11
C SER A 157 -6.80 -7.14 8.11
N SER A 158 -7.40 -7.47 6.96
CA SER A 158 -8.30 -8.62 6.78
C SER A 158 -7.61 -9.98 6.83
N ASN A 159 -6.32 -10.09 6.48
CA ASN A 159 -5.58 -11.36 6.49
C ASN A 159 -4.44 -11.40 7.52
N ALA A 160 -4.22 -10.31 8.27
CA ALA A 160 -3.04 -10.13 9.08
C ALA A 160 -2.86 -11.19 10.16
N LYS A 161 -3.94 -11.56 10.88
CA LYS A 161 -3.88 -12.58 11.93
C LYS A 161 -3.38 -13.92 11.41
N THR A 162 -3.94 -14.39 10.31
CA THR A 162 -3.58 -15.67 9.68
C THR A 162 -2.11 -15.68 9.24
N ILE A 163 -1.66 -14.60 8.61
CA ILE A 163 -0.31 -14.52 8.06
C ILE A 163 0.74 -14.35 9.16
N ILE A 164 0.47 -13.54 10.18
CA ILE A 164 1.38 -13.39 11.34
C ILE A 164 1.51 -14.72 12.09
N GLN A 165 0.40 -15.45 12.29
CA GLN A 165 0.45 -16.78 12.90
C GLN A 165 1.29 -17.77 12.07
N TRP A 166 1.20 -17.71 10.74
CA TRP A 166 2.06 -18.50 9.86
C TRP A 166 3.52 -18.09 9.99
N ALA A 167 3.85 -16.79 9.95
CA ALA A 167 5.21 -16.30 10.01
C ALA A 167 5.91 -16.72 11.32
N LEU A 168 5.18 -16.66 12.45
CA LEU A 168 5.66 -17.11 13.75
C LEU A 168 5.86 -18.63 13.86
N LYS A 169 5.34 -19.42 12.93
CA LYS A 169 5.66 -20.87 12.82
C LYS A 169 6.89 -21.12 11.94
N GLN A 170 7.18 -20.23 11.00
CA GLN A 170 8.31 -20.36 10.08
C GLN A 170 9.63 -19.86 10.68
N ALA A 171 9.58 -18.85 11.54
CA ALA A 171 10.76 -18.24 12.16
C ALA A 171 10.54 -17.98 13.65
N LYS A 172 11.65 -17.94 14.40
CA LYS A 172 11.63 -17.60 15.82
C LYS A 172 11.16 -16.16 16.02
N HIS A 173 11.66 -15.26 15.17
CA HIS A 173 11.42 -13.83 15.23
C HIS A 173 10.61 -13.33 14.03
N LEU A 174 9.72 -12.38 14.27
CA LEU A 174 8.95 -11.65 13.25
C LEU A 174 9.31 -10.16 13.32
N LEU A 175 9.70 -9.55 12.21
CA LEU A 175 9.76 -8.09 12.08
C LEU A 175 8.48 -7.60 11.41
N PHE A 176 7.69 -6.78 12.09
CA PHE A 176 6.45 -6.22 11.55
C PHE A 176 6.53 -4.70 11.36
N LEU A 177 6.17 -4.22 10.17
CA LEU A 177 6.25 -2.79 9.82
C LEU A 177 5.10 -2.31 8.90
N PRO A 178 4.78 -1.02 8.87
CA PRO A 178 5.24 0.01 9.81
C PRO A 178 4.39 0.04 11.09
N ASP A 179 3.14 -0.41 11.07
CA ASP A 179 2.15 -0.13 12.13
C ASP A 179 2.38 -0.95 13.42
N GLN A 180 2.94 -0.34 14.46
CA GLN A 180 3.14 -1.04 15.73
C GLN A 180 1.83 -1.48 16.40
N HIS A 181 0.73 -0.75 16.23
CA HIS A 181 -0.51 -1.03 16.95
C HIS A 181 -1.21 -2.22 16.32
N LEU A 182 -1.26 -2.28 14.99
CA LEU A 182 -1.76 -3.46 14.28
C LEU A 182 -0.96 -4.71 14.66
N GLY A 183 0.38 -4.63 14.61
CA GLY A 183 1.24 -5.76 14.94
C GLY A 183 1.11 -6.19 16.41
N ARG A 184 1.09 -5.23 17.34
CA ARG A 184 0.92 -5.51 18.77
C ARG A 184 -0.41 -6.17 19.07
N ASN A 185 -1.51 -5.61 18.57
CA ASN A 185 -2.84 -6.15 18.82
C ASN A 185 -2.95 -7.60 18.33
N ILE A 186 -2.43 -7.90 17.14
CA ILE A 186 -2.44 -9.27 16.61
C ILE A 186 -1.54 -10.20 17.43
N ALA A 187 -0.36 -9.74 17.85
CA ALA A 187 0.53 -10.55 18.69
C ALA A 187 -0.12 -10.93 20.02
N LEU A 188 -0.78 -9.96 20.68
CA LEU A 188 -1.52 -10.19 21.92
C LEU A 188 -2.72 -11.14 21.70
N ASP A 189 -3.48 -10.95 20.61
CA ASP A 189 -4.58 -11.83 20.21
C ASP A 189 -4.15 -13.28 19.91
N LEU A 190 -2.87 -13.49 19.59
CA LEU A 190 -2.26 -14.79 19.37
C LEU A 190 -1.61 -15.37 20.63
N GLY A 191 -1.72 -14.67 21.77
CA GLY A 191 -1.17 -15.10 23.06
C GLY A 191 0.33 -14.89 23.22
N ILE A 192 0.95 -14.03 22.40
CA ILE A 192 2.35 -13.62 22.61
C ILE A 192 2.41 -12.70 23.83
N ASN A 193 3.29 -13.01 24.79
CA ASN A 193 3.40 -12.20 25.99
C ASN A 193 3.97 -10.81 25.67
N PRO A 194 3.55 -9.75 26.37
CA PRO A 194 4.09 -8.40 26.15
C PRO A 194 5.62 -8.32 26.20
N ASP A 195 6.25 -9.10 27.09
CA ASP A 195 7.71 -9.15 27.26
C ASP A 195 8.44 -9.81 26.07
N GLU A 196 7.70 -10.53 25.21
CA GLU A 196 8.19 -11.12 23.96
C GLU A 196 7.97 -10.18 22.75
N ILE A 197 7.50 -8.96 22.97
CA ILE A 197 7.25 -7.94 21.93
C ILE A 197 8.22 -6.77 22.11
N GLY A 198 9.19 -6.68 21.20
CA GLY A 198 10.13 -5.57 21.15
C GLY A 198 9.69 -4.48 20.18
N LEU A 199 10.32 -3.31 20.30
CA LEU A 199 10.08 -2.16 19.44
C LEU A 199 11.39 -1.71 18.78
N TRP A 200 11.42 -1.73 17.46
CA TRP A 200 12.49 -1.14 16.67
C TRP A 200 12.24 0.35 16.49
N ARG A 201 13.12 1.15 17.10
CA ARG A 201 13.14 2.61 17.00
C ARG A 201 13.89 3.05 15.75
N ALA A 202 13.16 3.28 14.67
CA ALA A 202 13.75 3.51 13.35
C ALA A 202 14.63 4.78 13.29
N GLN A 203 14.31 5.79 14.10
CA GLN A 203 15.05 7.06 14.09
C GLN A 203 16.34 7.00 14.93
N GLN A 204 16.40 6.09 15.89
CA GLN A 204 17.58 5.88 16.74
C GLN A 204 18.40 4.65 16.32
N ASP A 205 18.01 3.92 15.27
CA ASP A 205 18.61 2.65 14.87
C ASP A 205 18.75 1.67 16.07
N LYS A 206 17.73 1.61 16.93
CA LYS A 206 17.79 0.92 18.24
C LYS A 206 16.65 -0.06 18.45
N LEU A 207 16.96 -1.25 18.95
CA LEU A 207 15.98 -2.18 19.49
C LEU A 207 15.69 -1.88 20.96
N GLU A 208 14.43 -1.62 21.30
CA GLU A 208 13.93 -1.48 22.67
C GLU A 208 13.15 -2.74 23.09
N ALA A 209 13.70 -3.44 24.08
CA ALA A 209 13.09 -4.61 24.70
C ALA A 209 13.76 -4.89 26.05
N ASP A 210 12.98 -5.36 27.02
CA ASP A 210 13.51 -5.74 28.33
C ASP A 210 14.32 -7.05 28.25
N GLN A 211 13.85 -8.00 27.44
CA GLN A 211 14.45 -9.32 27.24
C GLN A 211 14.67 -9.61 25.75
N PRO A 212 15.68 -8.98 25.10
CA PRO A 212 15.89 -9.06 23.65
C PRO A 212 16.00 -10.50 23.12
N GLU A 213 16.50 -11.44 23.91
CA GLU A 213 16.67 -12.86 23.56
C GLU A 213 15.37 -13.66 23.48
N LYS A 214 14.31 -13.19 24.15
CA LYS A 214 12.99 -13.84 24.19
C LYS A 214 12.02 -13.29 23.16
N LEU A 215 12.40 -12.24 22.42
CA LEU A 215 11.50 -11.60 21.48
C LEU A 215 10.96 -12.58 20.45
N ARG A 216 9.65 -12.58 20.28
CA ARG A 216 8.94 -13.29 19.22
C ARG A 216 8.52 -12.34 18.11
N VAL A 217 8.16 -11.11 18.49
CA VAL A 217 7.70 -10.06 17.58
C VAL A 217 8.52 -8.80 17.83
N ILE A 218 9.00 -8.19 16.75
CA ILE A 218 9.69 -6.91 16.74
C ILE A 218 8.83 -5.98 15.88
N LEU A 219 8.31 -4.92 16.49
CA LEU A 219 7.43 -3.96 15.84
C LEU A 219 8.23 -2.76 15.38
N TRP A 220 7.88 -2.17 14.24
CA TRP A 220 8.41 -0.89 13.80
C TRP A 220 7.71 0.25 14.54
N ASP A 221 8.43 1.26 15.00
CA ASP A 221 7.89 2.35 15.85
C ASP A 221 7.05 3.41 15.12
N ALA A 222 6.36 3.03 14.05
CA ALA A 222 5.42 3.94 13.39
C ALA A 222 4.07 3.93 14.12
N ILE A 223 3.59 5.13 14.44
CA ILE A 223 2.25 5.35 14.99
C ILE A 223 1.40 5.97 13.89
N ALA A 224 0.21 5.44 13.65
CA ALA A 224 -0.79 6.12 12.83
C ALA A 224 -1.05 7.54 13.35
N ARG A 225 -0.38 8.56 12.79
CA ARG A 225 -0.83 9.95 12.94
C ARG A 225 -1.84 10.17 11.84
N PHE A 226 -3.13 10.19 12.20
CA PHE A 226 -4.17 10.74 11.34
C PHE A 226 -3.83 12.20 11.06
N ILE A 227 -3.16 12.47 9.93
CA ILE A 227 -3.08 13.80 9.38
C ILE A 227 -4.40 13.95 8.60
N ASN A 228 -5.39 14.58 9.23
CA ASN A 228 -6.59 15.05 8.56
C ASN A 228 -6.17 16.10 7.52
N ASN A 229 -5.81 15.67 6.32
CA ASN A 229 -5.82 16.54 5.15
C ASN A 229 -6.77 15.93 4.13
N SER A 230 -8.05 15.91 4.49
CA SER A 230 -9.18 15.54 3.64
C SER A 230 -9.47 16.63 2.61
N SER A 231 -8.45 16.99 1.83
CA SER A 231 -8.53 18.00 0.77
C SER A 231 -8.33 17.34 -0.59
N CYS A 232 -9.02 16.23 -0.87
CA CYS A 232 -9.21 15.79 -2.26
C CYS A 232 -10.18 16.77 -2.92
N THR A 233 -9.66 17.83 -3.53
CA THR A 233 -10.42 18.66 -4.46
C THR A 233 -10.63 17.84 -5.73
N MET A 234 -11.82 17.95 -6.34
CA MET A 234 -12.22 17.30 -7.60
C MET A 234 -11.05 17.17 -8.58
N PHE A 235 -10.86 15.98 -9.14
CA PHE A 235 -9.66 15.63 -9.91
C PHE A 235 -9.87 15.68 -11.42
N LYS A 236 -8.84 16.18 -12.13
CA LYS A 236 -8.73 16.17 -13.58
C LYS A 236 -8.23 14.81 -14.08
N ILE A 237 -9.05 14.09 -14.85
CA ILE A 237 -8.54 13.07 -15.77
C ILE A 237 -8.06 13.83 -17.01
N SER A 238 -6.74 14.00 -17.17
CA SER A 238 -6.17 14.56 -18.41
C SER A 238 -5.37 13.47 -19.11
N ALA A 239 -5.36 13.46 -20.43
CA ALA A 239 -4.56 12.56 -21.26
C ALA A 239 -3.02 12.71 -21.07
N GLY A 240 -2.57 13.57 -20.15
CA GLY A 240 -1.19 13.68 -19.72
C GLY A 240 -0.78 12.49 -18.86
N ASN A 241 0.04 11.61 -19.44
CA ASN A 241 0.66 10.45 -18.79
C ASN A 241 1.61 10.90 -17.66
N THR A 242 1.14 10.92 -16.41
CA THR A 242 2.02 10.68 -15.27
C THR A 242 1.93 9.19 -14.94
N ARG A 243 2.68 8.39 -15.70
CA ARG A 243 2.85 6.97 -15.43
C ARG A 243 3.55 6.85 -14.07
N ILE A 244 3.02 6.06 -13.14
CA ILE A 244 3.87 5.51 -12.09
C ILE A 244 4.91 4.68 -12.87
N SER A 245 6.16 5.14 -12.89
CA SER A 245 7.20 4.42 -13.60
C SER A 245 7.33 3.04 -12.98
N LYS A 246 7.03 1.99 -13.75
CA LYS A 246 7.31 0.61 -13.36
C LYS A 246 8.71 0.51 -12.78
N LEU A 247 8.81 0.22 -11.49
CA LEU A 247 10.05 -0.20 -10.87
C LEU A 247 10.46 -1.50 -11.57
N SER A 248 11.56 -1.41 -12.33
CA SER A 248 12.10 -2.44 -13.20
C SER A 248 12.21 -3.81 -12.53
N SER A 249 11.75 -4.84 -13.25
CA SER A 249 12.11 -6.26 -13.17
C SER A 249 12.89 -6.69 -11.92
N THR A 250 12.17 -7.12 -10.87
CA THR A 250 12.77 -7.99 -9.87
C THR A 250 12.99 -9.38 -10.49
N PRO A 251 14.18 -9.99 -10.36
CA PRO A 251 14.36 -11.38 -10.74
C PRO A 251 13.41 -12.24 -9.89
N ASN A 252 12.80 -13.24 -10.53
CA ASN A 252 11.88 -14.18 -9.92
C ASN A 252 12.63 -14.93 -8.80
N VAL A 253 12.49 -14.50 -7.54
CA VAL A 253 13.09 -15.17 -6.38
C VAL A 253 12.15 -16.32 -6.00
N PRO A 254 12.58 -17.58 -6.10
CA PRO A 254 11.74 -18.70 -5.69
C PRO A 254 11.39 -18.59 -4.20
N MET A 255 10.09 -18.61 -3.89
CA MET A 255 9.61 -18.69 -2.51
C MET A 255 10.16 -19.97 -1.87
N LYS A 256 10.84 -19.85 -0.71
CA LYS A 256 11.40 -20.99 0.03
C LYS A 256 10.34 -21.90 0.66
N SER A 257 9.06 -21.51 0.67
CA SER A 257 7.95 -22.33 1.17
C SER A 257 6.61 -21.89 0.57
N PRO A 258 5.62 -22.80 0.42
CA PRO A 258 4.31 -22.45 -0.10
C PRO A 258 3.57 -21.53 0.87
N LEU A 259 3.05 -20.42 0.34
CA LEU A 259 2.11 -19.55 1.05
C LEU A 259 0.88 -20.36 1.51
N PRO A 260 0.24 -19.99 2.64
CA PRO A 260 -1.04 -20.58 2.99
C PRO A 260 -2.07 -20.31 1.86
N PRO A 261 -2.96 -21.27 1.56
CA PRO A 261 -4.03 -21.03 0.60
C PRO A 261 -4.86 -19.83 1.04
N ILE A 262 -5.18 -18.95 0.08
CA ILE A 262 -6.07 -17.80 0.31
C ILE A 262 -7.45 -18.36 0.65
N LEU A 263 -7.73 -18.50 1.95
CA LEU A 263 -9.07 -18.85 2.42
C LEU A 263 -9.99 -17.67 2.10
N SER A 264 -10.96 -17.92 1.23
CA SER A 264 -12.05 -16.99 0.94
C SER A 264 -12.75 -16.63 2.25
N VAL A 265 -12.60 -15.39 2.70
CA VAL A 265 -13.32 -14.87 3.87
C VAL A 265 -14.78 -14.69 3.43
N PRO A 266 -15.76 -15.39 4.05
CA PRO A 266 -17.16 -15.18 3.73
C PRO A 266 -17.59 -13.75 4.11
N PRO A 267 -18.51 -13.13 3.36
CA PRO A 267 -18.99 -11.79 3.67
C PRO A 267 -19.58 -11.77 5.08
N ARG A 268 -19.16 -10.80 5.90
CA ARG A 268 -19.79 -10.56 7.21
C ARG A 268 -21.23 -10.10 6.97
N ARG A 269 -22.18 -10.76 7.63
CA ARG A 269 -23.59 -10.35 7.73
C ARG A 269 -23.72 -9.08 8.54
#